data_AF-A0A5J4UJP4-F1
#
_entry.id   AF-A0A5J4UJP4-F1
#
_cell.length_a   1.000
_cell.length_b   1.000
_cell.length_c   1.000
_cell.angle_alpha   90.00
_cell.angle_beta   90.00
_cell.angle_gamma   90.00
#
_symmetry.space_group_name_H-M   'P 1'
#
loop_
_entity.id
_entity.type
_entity.pdbx_description
1 polymer ?
#
loop_
_entity_poly.entity_id
_entity_poly.type
_entity_poly.pdbx_seq_one_letter_code
_entity_poly.pdbx_strand_id
1 'polypeptide(L)'
;RIQHAILLSQSLLLSSLWLQLLLFRGAQIGQSVIVPSPLPKEQSKPQPKLQQIQQSDPDHVKQQENKIIRTNKGIQSTVAFNPAITSGIVRFGGFFKDHPRWTFIIGITDSSAVFGSNEWPWEGENEKKTVLYWNDGDLQQIGDTIKGNSRIEENKTVSVEVNMNIRPRTLTFFYDNQEQPVSVTNIPSSIRFYIFLIDNNSSFTITEFSNVQYSSAKGGIKGQRIVEWGKKWKNE
;
A
#
# COMPACT_ATOMS: atom_id res chain seq x y z
N ARG A 1 18.84 40.27 -50.36
CA ARG A 1 17.37 40.12 -50.53
C ARG A 1 16.75 40.12 -49.14
N ILE A 2 16.28 41.29 -48.68
CA ILE A 2 15.03 41.61 -47.91
C ILE A 2 14.53 40.50 -46.95
N GLN A 3 14.24 40.63 -45.64
CA GLN A 3 14.16 41.70 -44.61
C GLN A 3 14.04 41.01 -43.21
N HIS A 4 14.10 41.81 -42.12
CA HIS A 4 13.74 41.55 -40.70
C HIS A 4 14.81 40.96 -39.76
N ALA A 5 14.99 41.35 -38.50
CA ALA A 5 14.86 42.58 -37.70
C ALA A 5 14.92 42.15 -36.20
N ILE A 6 15.90 42.70 -35.45
CA ILE A 6 15.82 43.21 -34.06
C ILE A 6 15.48 42.23 -32.88
N LEU A 7 16.40 42.09 -31.91
CA LEU A 7 16.31 42.48 -30.46
C LEU A 7 17.46 41.80 -29.65
N LEU A 8 18.46 42.55 -29.18
CA LEU A 8 18.73 42.98 -27.77
C LEU A 8 19.05 41.84 -26.76
N SER A 9 19.95 41.94 -25.77
CA SER A 9 21.28 42.53 -25.52
C SER A 9 21.61 42.28 -24.04
N GLN A 10 22.88 42.02 -23.73
CA GLN A 10 23.59 42.26 -22.44
C GLN A 10 23.32 41.31 -21.25
N SER A 11 24.32 40.62 -20.67
CA SER A 11 25.50 41.03 -19.85
C SER A 11 25.17 41.14 -18.35
N LEU A 12 25.70 40.24 -17.51
CA LEU A 12 26.87 40.46 -16.61
C LEU A 12 26.50 41.16 -15.28
N LEU A 13 26.69 40.47 -14.14
CA LEU A 13 27.65 40.84 -13.06
C LEU A 13 27.31 40.24 -11.68
N LEU A 14 28.37 39.71 -11.08
CA LEU A 14 28.54 39.38 -9.67
C LEU A 14 28.63 40.65 -8.82
N SER A 15 28.33 40.46 -7.53
CA SER A 15 28.93 41.11 -6.36
C SER A 15 28.45 42.50 -5.90
N SER A 16 28.29 42.56 -4.58
CA SER A 16 28.38 43.73 -3.68
C SER A 16 27.24 44.75 -3.72
N LEU A 17 26.43 44.75 -2.66
CA LEU A 17 26.17 46.01 -1.95
C LEU A 17 25.89 45.73 -0.47
N TRP A 18 26.94 45.90 0.33
CA TRP A 18 26.83 46.19 1.75
C TRP A 18 26.15 47.56 1.92
N LEU A 19 25.23 47.62 2.87
CA LEU A 19 24.55 48.82 3.35
C LEU A 19 25.53 49.99 3.56
N GLN A 20 25.24 51.13 2.95
CA GLN A 20 25.75 52.42 3.40
C GLN A 20 24.93 52.92 4.60
N LEU A 21 25.69 53.24 5.64
CA LEU A 21 25.34 53.92 6.87
C LEU A 21 24.71 55.30 6.57
N LEU A 22 23.52 55.59 7.12
CA LEU A 22 23.05 56.96 7.30
C LEU A 22 22.34 57.10 8.65
N LEU A 23 22.98 57.90 9.49
CA LEU A 23 22.56 58.35 10.81
C LEU A 23 21.24 59.13 10.73
N PHE A 24 20.21 58.70 11.47
CA PHE A 24 19.22 59.62 12.02
C PHE A 24 18.81 59.21 13.45
N ARG A 25 18.68 60.23 14.28
CA ARG A 25 18.50 60.22 15.74
C ARG A 25 17.15 59.64 16.17
N GLY A 26 17.17 58.91 17.28
CA GLY A 26 16.24 59.02 18.41
C GLY A 26 14.78 58.63 18.19
N ALA A 27 14.43 57.40 18.59
CA ALA A 27 13.26 57.09 19.42
C ALA A 27 13.23 55.58 19.70
N GLN A 28 13.36 55.19 20.97
CA GLN A 28 13.07 53.84 21.43
C GLN A 28 11.57 53.58 21.33
N ILE A 29 11.16 52.63 20.49
CA ILE A 29 9.87 51.97 20.58
C ILE A 29 10.12 50.48 20.32
N GLY A 30 9.78 49.64 21.30
CA GLY A 30 10.07 48.21 21.26
C GLY A 30 9.41 47.51 20.08
N GLN A 31 10.23 46.93 19.21
CA GLN A 31 9.79 45.98 18.19
C GLN A 31 10.14 44.57 18.64
N SER A 32 9.10 43.77 18.89
CA SER A 32 9.21 42.31 19.01
C SER A 32 9.78 41.77 17.69
N VAL A 33 10.97 41.17 17.75
CA VAL A 33 11.57 40.48 16.61
C VAL A 33 10.83 39.17 16.44
N ILE A 34 9.92 39.13 15.47
CA ILE A 34 9.36 37.87 14.97
C ILE A 34 10.48 37.17 14.19
N VAL A 35 11.12 36.21 14.83
CA VAL A 35 12.04 35.29 14.15
C VAL A 35 11.19 34.38 13.24
N PRO A 36 11.43 34.33 11.92
CA PRO A 36 10.76 33.36 11.07
C PRO A 36 11.20 31.96 11.49
N SER A 37 10.26 31.16 12.00
CA SER A 37 10.47 29.74 12.20
C SER A 37 10.87 29.09 10.87
N PRO A 38 11.92 28.26 10.82
CA PRO A 38 12.29 27.58 9.58
C PRO A 38 11.14 26.70 9.10
N LEU A 39 10.82 26.82 7.81
CA LEU A 39 9.91 25.91 7.11
C LEU A 39 10.26 24.45 7.45
N PRO A 40 9.27 23.59 7.76
CA PRO A 40 9.53 22.18 7.99
C PRO A 40 10.23 21.61 6.76
N LYS A 41 11.44 21.10 6.96
CA LYS A 41 12.13 20.33 5.92
C LYS A 41 11.20 19.19 5.54
N GLU A 42 10.84 19.12 4.26
CA GLU A 42 10.11 18.01 3.68
C GLU A 42 10.90 16.73 3.99
N GLN A 43 10.43 15.98 4.98
CA GLN A 43 11.00 14.68 5.31
C GLN A 43 10.67 13.77 4.13
N SER A 44 11.71 13.35 3.42
CA SER A 44 11.62 12.30 2.41
C SER A 44 10.88 11.10 3.02
N LYS A 45 9.75 10.71 2.41
CA LYS A 45 9.02 9.50 2.79
C LYS A 45 10.02 8.33 2.88
N PRO A 46 10.00 7.53 3.95
CA PRO A 46 10.87 6.36 4.05
C PRO A 46 10.61 5.44 2.85
N GLN A 47 11.66 5.14 2.07
CA GLN A 47 11.60 4.03 1.13
C GLN A 47 11.36 2.73 1.92
N PRO A 48 10.45 1.84 1.48
CA PRO A 48 10.23 0.57 2.15
C PRO A 48 11.55 -0.20 2.20
N LYS A 49 12.02 -0.56 3.42
CA LYS A 49 13.11 -1.53 3.57
C LYS A 49 12.72 -2.80 2.80
N LEU A 50 13.64 -3.34 2.00
CA LEU A 50 13.48 -4.55 1.20
C LEU A 50 12.72 -5.62 1.98
N GLN A 51 11.44 -5.82 1.64
CA GLN A 51 10.58 -6.80 2.27
C GLN A 51 10.99 -8.17 1.74
N GLN A 52 11.46 -9.02 2.65
CA GLN A 52 11.88 -10.36 2.27
C GLN A 52 10.65 -11.19 1.95
N ILE A 53 10.60 -11.67 0.71
CA ILE A 53 9.59 -12.62 0.27
C ILE A 53 9.83 -13.96 0.97
N GLN A 54 8.77 -14.54 1.52
CA GLN A 54 8.75 -15.95 1.87
C GLN A 54 8.10 -16.71 0.71
N GLN A 55 8.93 -17.29 -0.14
CA GLN A 55 8.53 -18.21 -1.19
C GLN A 55 9.14 -19.59 -0.93
N SER A 56 8.43 -20.63 -1.33
CA SER A 56 8.97 -21.98 -1.43
C SER A 56 10.00 -22.12 -2.56
N ASP A 57 9.92 -21.29 -3.61
CA ASP A 57 10.73 -21.42 -4.82
C ASP A 57 10.96 -20.06 -5.51
N PRO A 58 12.21 -19.59 -5.62
CA PRO A 58 12.55 -18.31 -6.25
C PRO A 58 12.35 -18.30 -7.78
N ASP A 59 12.07 -19.43 -8.43
CA ASP A 59 11.96 -19.49 -9.88
C ASP A 59 10.62 -18.95 -10.42
N HIS A 60 9.55 -18.94 -9.60
CA HIS A 60 8.20 -18.56 -10.06
C HIS A 60 7.94 -17.05 -10.03
N VAL A 61 8.70 -16.30 -9.24
CA VAL A 61 8.50 -14.86 -9.09
C VAL A 61 9.85 -14.18 -8.92
N LYS A 62 9.98 -13.01 -9.56
CA LYS A 62 11.14 -12.14 -9.40
C LYS A 62 10.73 -10.88 -8.68
N GLN A 63 11.55 -10.45 -7.73
CA GLN A 63 11.43 -9.13 -7.12
C GLN A 63 12.41 -8.18 -7.79
N GLN A 64 11.90 -7.02 -8.23
CA GLN A 64 12.68 -5.89 -8.71
C GLN A 64 12.27 -4.69 -7.88
N GLU A 65 13.10 -4.30 -6.91
CA GLU A 65 12.75 -3.27 -5.92
C GLU A 65 11.43 -3.57 -5.19
N ASN A 66 10.41 -2.73 -5.38
CA ASN A 66 9.07 -2.88 -4.84
C ASN A 66 8.11 -3.61 -5.77
N LYS A 67 8.58 -4.08 -6.93
CA LYS A 67 7.76 -4.78 -7.93
C LYS A 67 7.97 -6.29 -7.84
N ILE A 68 6.86 -7.00 -7.75
CA ILE A 68 6.78 -8.46 -7.75
C ILE A 68 6.28 -8.89 -9.12
N ILE A 69 7.06 -9.70 -9.83
CA ILE A 69 6.81 -10.08 -11.23
C ILE A 69 6.68 -11.59 -11.32
N ARG A 70 5.54 -12.06 -11.84
CA ARG A 70 5.33 -13.48 -12.14
C ARG A 70 6.22 -13.91 -13.30
N THR A 71 7.05 -14.93 -13.11
CA THR A 71 7.87 -15.49 -14.19
C THR A 71 7.04 -16.42 -15.08
N ASN A 72 7.66 -17.04 -16.07
CA ASN A 72 7.07 -18.08 -16.90
C ASN A 72 7.20 -19.51 -16.33
N LYS A 73 7.75 -19.67 -15.12
CA LYS A 73 7.91 -20.98 -14.47
C LYS A 73 6.64 -21.35 -13.72
N GLY A 74 6.01 -22.46 -14.08
CA GLY A 74 4.77 -22.90 -13.45
C GLY A 74 3.53 -22.13 -13.93
N ILE A 75 2.41 -22.28 -13.22
CA ILE A 75 1.08 -21.78 -13.63
C ILE A 75 0.65 -20.58 -12.78
N GLN A 76 1.03 -20.56 -11.49
CA GLN A 76 0.59 -19.54 -10.53
C GLN A 76 1.57 -19.37 -9.37
N SER A 77 1.40 -18.34 -8.55
CA SER A 77 2.27 -18.09 -7.39
C SER A 77 1.54 -17.33 -6.28
N THR A 78 1.64 -17.86 -5.07
CA THR A 78 1.27 -17.17 -3.83
C THR A 78 2.55 -16.62 -3.17
N VAL A 79 2.54 -15.33 -2.83
CA VAL A 79 3.72 -14.62 -2.32
C VAL A 79 3.38 -13.98 -0.98
N ALA A 80 3.93 -14.52 0.10
CA ALA A 80 3.79 -13.95 1.44
C ALA A 80 4.97 -13.06 1.81
N PHE A 81 4.70 -11.98 2.55
CA PHE A 81 5.71 -10.99 2.88
C PHE A 81 6.11 -11.06 4.36
N ASN A 82 7.41 -10.95 4.62
CA ASN A 82 7.94 -10.77 5.97
C ASN A 82 8.10 -9.28 6.32
N PRO A 83 8.07 -8.94 7.62
CA PRO A 83 7.89 -9.85 8.76
C PRO A 83 6.43 -10.27 8.97
N ALA A 84 6.21 -11.32 9.77
CA ALA A 84 4.89 -11.58 10.32
C ALA A 84 4.46 -10.41 11.23
N ILE A 85 3.19 -10.04 11.16
CA ILE A 85 2.61 -8.93 11.88
C ILE A 85 1.89 -9.47 13.11
N THR A 86 2.33 -9.03 14.29
CA THR A 86 1.78 -9.47 15.59
C THR A 86 1.17 -8.35 16.42
N SER A 87 1.50 -7.09 16.08
CA SER A 87 1.09 -5.87 16.79
C SER A 87 1.08 -4.67 15.84
N GLY A 88 0.49 -3.55 16.30
CA GLY A 88 0.38 -2.31 15.55
C GLY A 88 -0.85 -2.23 14.64
N ILE A 89 -0.99 -1.09 13.98
CA ILE A 89 -1.89 -0.92 12.84
C ILE A 89 -1.01 -0.89 11.61
N VAL A 90 -1.15 -1.88 10.73
CA VAL A 90 -0.24 -2.06 9.60
C VAL A 90 -1.03 -2.10 8.31
N ARG A 91 -0.56 -1.34 7.33
CA ARG A 91 -1.16 -1.24 6.01
C ARG A 91 -0.21 -1.78 4.96
N PHE A 92 -0.73 -2.60 4.06
CA PHE A 92 -0.02 -3.17 2.92
C PHE A 92 -0.84 -2.94 1.66
N GLY A 93 -0.21 -2.42 0.60
CA GLY A 93 -0.92 -2.00 -0.59
C GLY A 93 -0.03 -1.73 -1.79
N GLY A 94 -0.68 -1.64 -2.93
CA GLY A 94 -0.04 -1.55 -4.23
C GLY A 94 -1.06 -1.53 -5.36
N PHE A 95 -0.59 -1.82 -6.56
CA PHE A 95 -1.46 -1.99 -7.73
C PHE A 95 -1.02 -3.18 -8.58
N PHE A 96 -2.00 -3.83 -9.20
CA PHE A 96 -1.80 -4.92 -10.14
C PHE A 96 -1.66 -4.38 -11.56
N LYS A 97 -0.87 -5.05 -12.40
CA LYS A 97 -0.65 -4.68 -13.81
C LYS A 97 -0.32 -5.89 -14.68
N ASP A 98 -0.82 -5.88 -15.92
CA ASP A 98 -0.54 -6.86 -16.98
C ASP A 98 -1.13 -8.26 -16.68
N HIS A 99 -2.41 -8.31 -16.26
CA HIS A 99 -3.17 -9.53 -15.94
C HIS A 99 -4.26 -9.80 -16.99
N PRO A 100 -3.93 -10.34 -18.19
CA PRO A 100 -4.90 -10.57 -19.26
C PRO A 100 -6.04 -11.53 -18.93
N ARG A 101 -5.85 -12.52 -18.04
CA ARG A 101 -6.95 -13.36 -17.52
C ARG A 101 -7.73 -12.67 -16.40
N TRP A 102 -7.22 -11.55 -15.92
CA TRP A 102 -7.79 -10.74 -14.87
C TRP A 102 -8.10 -11.60 -13.63
N THR A 103 -7.09 -12.33 -13.17
CA THR A 103 -7.18 -13.19 -11.98
C THR A 103 -5.98 -12.95 -11.07
N PHE A 104 -6.24 -12.29 -9.94
CA PHE A 104 -5.24 -11.99 -8.91
C PHE A 104 -5.94 -11.75 -7.57
N ILE A 105 -5.20 -11.93 -6.47
CA ILE A 105 -5.72 -11.81 -5.11
C ILE A 105 -4.73 -11.00 -4.26
N ILE A 106 -5.27 -10.20 -3.35
CA ILE A 106 -4.54 -9.62 -2.20
C ILE A 106 -5.23 -10.06 -0.91
N GLY A 107 -4.48 -10.27 0.16
CA GLY A 107 -5.09 -10.68 1.42
C GLY A 107 -4.14 -10.84 2.58
N ILE A 108 -4.62 -11.52 3.61
CA ILE A 108 -3.81 -11.93 4.75
C ILE A 108 -3.87 -13.44 4.96
N THR A 109 -2.84 -13.96 5.60
CA THR A 109 -2.78 -15.35 6.03
C THR A 109 -2.36 -15.45 7.49
N ASP A 110 -2.80 -16.49 8.19
CA ASP A 110 -2.16 -16.90 9.44
C ASP A 110 -0.66 -17.12 9.19
N SER A 111 0.19 -16.62 10.08
CA SER A 111 1.66 -16.66 9.87
C SER A 111 2.25 -18.07 9.77
N SER A 112 1.52 -19.10 10.21
CA SER A 112 1.90 -20.52 10.07
C SER A 112 1.63 -21.10 8.68
N ALA A 113 0.95 -20.37 7.79
CA ALA A 113 0.73 -20.83 6.43
C ALA A 113 2.04 -21.00 5.67
N VAL A 114 2.13 -22.10 4.92
CA VAL A 114 3.24 -22.43 4.04
C VAL A 114 2.65 -22.60 2.65
N PHE A 115 3.13 -21.82 1.70
CA PHE A 115 2.70 -21.90 0.31
C PHE A 115 3.71 -22.69 -0.48
N GLY A 116 3.27 -23.74 -1.17
CA GLY A 116 4.07 -24.47 -2.13
C GLY A 116 4.15 -23.77 -3.48
N SER A 117 5.03 -24.30 -4.32
CA SER A 117 5.20 -23.82 -5.69
C SER A 117 3.99 -24.22 -6.52
N ASN A 118 3.45 -23.29 -7.31
CA ASN A 118 2.23 -23.48 -8.11
C ASN A 118 0.94 -23.75 -7.32
N GLU A 119 0.88 -23.41 -6.03
CA GLU A 119 -0.32 -23.65 -5.23
C GLU A 119 -1.22 -22.40 -5.13
N TRP A 120 -2.53 -22.65 -5.10
CA TRP A 120 -3.52 -21.63 -4.77
C TRP A 120 -3.43 -21.26 -3.28
N PRO A 121 -3.89 -20.05 -2.86
CA PRO A 121 -3.80 -19.62 -1.46
C PRO A 121 -4.56 -20.50 -0.46
N TRP A 122 -5.50 -21.34 -0.90
CA TRP A 122 -6.28 -22.25 -0.05
C TRP A 122 -5.84 -23.71 -0.17
N GLU A 123 -4.89 -24.05 -1.03
CA GLU A 123 -4.43 -25.43 -1.22
C GLU A 123 -3.59 -25.93 -0.02
N GLY A 124 -3.44 -27.25 0.04
CA GLY A 124 -2.77 -27.92 1.15
C GLY A 124 -3.51 -27.72 2.48
N GLU A 125 -2.79 -27.23 3.49
CA GLU A 125 -3.35 -26.95 4.82
C GLU A 125 -3.84 -25.50 4.98
N ASN A 126 -3.94 -24.73 3.89
CA ASN A 126 -4.19 -23.29 3.94
C ASN A 126 -5.66 -22.89 3.80
N GLU A 127 -6.58 -23.83 3.54
CA GLU A 127 -8.01 -23.57 3.34
C GLU A 127 -8.64 -22.67 4.42
N LYS A 128 -8.21 -22.82 5.68
CA LYS A 128 -8.72 -22.05 6.83
C LYS A 128 -7.76 -20.96 7.30
N LYS A 129 -6.62 -20.80 6.63
CA LYS A 129 -5.51 -19.93 7.03
C LYS A 129 -5.43 -18.65 6.18
N THR A 130 -6.29 -18.45 5.17
CA THR A 130 -6.20 -17.29 4.27
C THR A 130 -7.53 -16.57 4.13
N VAL A 131 -7.48 -15.23 4.12
CA VAL A 131 -8.57 -14.38 3.62
C VAL A 131 -8.14 -13.86 2.26
N LEU A 132 -9.04 -13.98 1.29
CA LEU A 132 -8.83 -13.59 -0.10
C LEU A 132 -9.71 -12.38 -0.41
N TYR A 133 -9.11 -11.35 -1.01
CA TYR A 133 -9.83 -10.30 -1.72
C TYR A 133 -9.56 -10.45 -3.21
N TRP A 134 -10.56 -10.98 -3.91
CA TRP A 134 -10.50 -11.29 -5.33
C TRP A 134 -10.56 -10.03 -6.18
N ASN A 135 -9.99 -10.13 -7.39
CA ASN A 135 -10.03 -9.04 -8.37
C ASN A 135 -11.47 -8.59 -8.69
N ASP A 136 -12.47 -9.46 -8.60
CA ASP A 136 -13.87 -9.15 -8.88
C ASP A 136 -14.61 -8.42 -7.75
N GLY A 137 -13.95 -8.26 -6.60
CA GLY A 137 -14.50 -7.58 -5.44
C GLY A 137 -15.01 -8.54 -4.36
N ASP A 138 -15.02 -9.84 -4.62
CA ASP A 138 -15.50 -10.82 -3.67
C ASP A 138 -14.46 -11.09 -2.57
N LEU A 139 -14.94 -11.36 -1.35
CA LEU A 139 -14.12 -11.87 -0.26
C LEU A 139 -14.36 -13.35 -0.05
N GLN A 140 -13.30 -14.09 0.31
CA GLN A 140 -13.41 -15.51 0.65
C GLN A 140 -12.50 -15.86 1.83
N GLN A 141 -12.92 -16.83 2.63
CA GLN A 141 -12.06 -17.55 3.55
C GLN A 141 -12.42 -19.04 3.51
N ILE A 142 -13.54 -19.41 4.14
CA ILE A 142 -14.03 -20.80 4.20
C ILE A 142 -15.33 -20.91 3.41
N GLY A 143 -15.34 -21.80 2.40
CA GLY A 143 -16.51 -22.05 1.57
C GLY A 143 -16.72 -20.97 0.51
N ASP A 144 -17.96 -20.53 0.34
CA ASP A 144 -18.38 -19.62 -0.73
C ASP A 144 -17.88 -18.19 -0.53
N THR A 145 -17.92 -17.40 -1.61
CA THR A 145 -17.57 -15.98 -1.58
C THR A 145 -18.70 -15.11 -1.01
N ILE A 146 -18.32 -14.00 -0.39
CA ILE A 146 -19.23 -12.93 -0.01
C ILE A 146 -18.96 -11.68 -0.87
N LYS A 147 -20.02 -11.10 -1.40
CA LYS A 147 -19.95 -9.91 -2.27
C LYS A 147 -19.86 -8.62 -1.45
N GLY A 148 -19.68 -7.49 -2.12
CA GLY A 148 -19.96 -6.16 -1.55
C GLY A 148 -18.78 -5.21 -1.50
N ASN A 149 -17.56 -5.70 -1.68
CA ASN A 149 -16.41 -4.84 -1.95
C ASN A 149 -16.32 -4.54 -3.45
N SER A 150 -15.58 -3.49 -3.78
CA SER A 150 -15.40 -3.06 -5.16
C SER A 150 -14.46 -4.01 -5.89
N ARG A 151 -14.74 -4.19 -7.18
CA ARG A 151 -13.82 -4.78 -8.15
C ARG A 151 -12.47 -4.05 -8.15
N ILE A 152 -11.37 -4.79 -8.23
CA ILE A 152 -10.02 -4.25 -8.36
C ILE A 152 -9.68 -4.11 -9.85
N GLU A 153 -9.53 -2.87 -10.30
CA GLU A 153 -9.03 -2.57 -11.64
C GLU A 153 -7.50 -2.55 -11.66
N GLU A 154 -6.91 -2.88 -12.82
CA GLU A 154 -5.47 -2.72 -13.00
C GLU A 154 -5.05 -1.26 -12.91
N ASN A 155 -3.82 -1.03 -12.44
CA ASN A 155 -3.23 0.30 -12.21
C ASN A 155 -3.99 1.16 -11.18
N LYS A 156 -5.00 0.61 -10.50
CA LYS A 156 -5.65 1.23 -9.35
C LYS A 156 -5.08 0.68 -8.05
N THR A 157 -5.01 1.55 -7.03
CA THR A 157 -4.46 1.17 -5.73
C THR A 157 -5.47 0.33 -4.97
N VAL A 158 -4.99 -0.80 -4.46
CA VAL A 158 -5.69 -1.63 -3.47
C VAL A 158 -4.78 -1.81 -2.25
N SER A 159 -5.36 -1.77 -1.05
CA SER A 159 -4.62 -1.98 0.18
C SER A 159 -5.47 -2.69 1.23
N VAL A 160 -4.77 -3.34 2.15
CA VAL A 160 -5.31 -4.02 3.32
C VAL A 160 -4.69 -3.40 4.57
N GLU A 161 -5.52 -3.13 5.57
CA GLU A 161 -5.09 -2.62 6.87
C GLU A 161 -5.50 -3.62 7.95
N VAL A 162 -4.57 -3.98 8.83
CA VAL A 162 -4.87 -4.76 10.03
C VAL A 162 -4.70 -3.90 11.27
N ASN A 163 -5.63 -4.01 12.22
CA ASN A 163 -5.46 -3.46 13.56
C ASN A 163 -5.23 -4.59 14.56
N MET A 164 -3.96 -4.81 14.91
CA MET A 164 -3.52 -5.87 15.82
C MET A 164 -3.50 -5.44 17.29
N ASN A 165 -3.80 -4.16 17.56
CA ASN A 165 -3.76 -3.59 18.91
C ASN A 165 -5.08 -3.74 19.68
N ILE A 166 -6.17 -4.08 18.99
CA ILE A 166 -7.51 -4.21 19.58
C ILE A 166 -7.96 -5.66 19.63
N ARG A 167 -8.98 -5.93 20.46
CA ARG A 167 -9.67 -7.22 20.53
C ARG A 167 -11.18 -6.99 20.43
N PRO A 168 -11.86 -7.55 19.41
CA PRO A 168 -11.30 -8.39 18.34
C PRO A 168 -10.39 -7.61 17.38
N ARG A 169 -9.35 -8.28 16.83
CA ARG A 169 -8.44 -7.71 15.82
C ARG A 169 -9.18 -7.59 14.49
N THR A 170 -8.86 -6.58 13.69
CA THR A 170 -9.60 -6.29 12.45
C THR A 170 -8.72 -6.33 11.22
N LEU A 171 -9.35 -6.61 10.08
CA LEU A 171 -8.83 -6.49 8.72
C LEU A 171 -9.83 -5.67 7.90
N THR A 172 -9.35 -4.58 7.31
CA THR A 172 -10.14 -3.68 6.47
C THR A 172 -9.49 -3.54 5.10
N PHE A 173 -10.30 -3.46 4.05
CA PHE A 173 -9.86 -3.33 2.67
C PHE A 173 -10.11 -1.90 2.17
N PHE A 174 -9.26 -1.43 1.27
CA PHE A 174 -9.40 -0.13 0.62
C PHE A 174 -9.14 -0.26 -0.88
N TYR A 175 -10.01 0.36 -1.67
CA TYR A 175 -9.86 0.50 -3.12
C TYR A 175 -9.84 1.99 -3.47
N ASP A 176 -8.80 2.43 -4.18
CA ASP A 176 -8.52 3.84 -4.48
C ASP A 176 -8.61 4.74 -3.22
N ASN A 177 -8.04 4.23 -2.12
CA ASN A 177 -8.07 4.81 -0.77
C ASN A 177 -9.46 4.95 -0.10
N GLN A 178 -10.51 4.39 -0.70
CA GLN A 178 -11.85 4.32 -0.11
C GLN A 178 -12.02 3.02 0.68
N GLU A 179 -12.49 3.13 1.92
CA GLU A 179 -12.82 1.99 2.78
C GLU A 179 -13.92 1.14 2.14
N GLN A 180 -13.73 -0.19 2.14
CA GLN A 180 -14.66 -1.12 1.51
C GLN A 180 -15.70 -1.66 2.50
N PRO A 181 -16.96 -1.92 2.07
CA PRO A 181 -18.07 -2.28 2.96
C PRO A 181 -17.85 -3.53 3.81
N VAL A 182 -17.21 -4.56 3.27
CA VAL A 182 -17.00 -5.84 3.95
C VAL A 182 -15.61 -5.89 4.56
N SER A 183 -15.56 -6.08 5.87
CA SER A 183 -14.34 -6.20 6.68
C SER A 183 -14.35 -7.49 7.49
N VAL A 184 -13.18 -7.94 7.94
CA VAL A 184 -13.04 -9.16 8.75
C VAL A 184 -12.65 -8.81 10.18
N THR A 185 -13.28 -9.46 11.15
CA THR A 185 -12.96 -9.34 12.57
C THR A 185 -12.43 -10.66 13.13
N ASN A 186 -11.82 -10.60 14.31
CA ASN A 186 -11.24 -11.73 15.03
C ASN A 186 -10.11 -12.45 14.26
N ILE A 187 -9.32 -11.70 13.48
CA ILE A 187 -8.17 -12.26 12.75
C ILE A 187 -7.10 -12.83 13.70
N PRO A 188 -6.23 -13.76 13.24
CA PRO A 188 -5.24 -14.43 14.09
C PRO A 188 -4.28 -13.47 14.80
N SER A 189 -3.61 -13.95 15.84
CA SER A 189 -2.67 -13.13 16.61
C SER A 189 -1.35 -12.82 15.88
N SER A 190 -1.06 -13.56 14.80
CA SER A 190 0.11 -13.41 13.97
C SER A 190 -0.27 -13.70 12.52
N ILE A 191 -0.11 -12.71 11.64
CA ILE A 191 -0.50 -12.79 10.23
C ILE A 191 0.64 -12.41 9.29
N ARG A 192 0.52 -12.75 8.01
CA ARG A 192 1.30 -12.15 6.93
C ARG A 192 0.38 -11.54 5.88
N PHE A 193 0.84 -10.49 5.23
CA PHE A 193 0.25 -10.05 3.97
C PHE A 193 0.71 -10.98 2.86
N TYR A 194 -0.14 -11.17 1.85
CA TYR A 194 0.24 -11.91 0.67
C TYR A 194 -0.48 -11.38 -0.58
N ILE A 195 0.07 -11.75 -1.74
CA ILE A 195 -0.57 -11.59 -3.05
C ILE A 195 -0.56 -12.92 -3.79
N PHE A 196 -1.43 -13.04 -4.79
CA PHE A 196 -1.48 -14.17 -5.71
C PHE A 196 -1.49 -13.68 -7.16
N LEU A 197 -0.66 -14.30 -8.00
CA LEU A 197 -0.46 -13.94 -9.41
C LEU A 197 -0.53 -15.21 -10.29
N ILE A 198 -1.25 -15.14 -11.42
CA ILE A 198 -1.33 -16.26 -12.38
C ILE A 198 -0.66 -15.93 -13.71
N ASP A 199 -0.87 -14.74 -14.27
CA ASP A 199 -0.41 -14.41 -15.61
C ASP A 199 1.10 -14.22 -15.70
N ASN A 200 1.74 -14.83 -16.71
CA ASN A 200 3.16 -14.66 -16.96
C ASN A 200 3.47 -13.17 -17.22
N ASN A 201 4.54 -12.66 -16.60
CA ASN A 201 4.96 -11.25 -16.62
C ASN A 201 3.97 -10.27 -15.98
N SER A 202 2.85 -10.75 -15.44
CA SER A 202 1.99 -9.92 -14.60
C SER A 202 2.71 -9.50 -13.33
N SER A 203 2.25 -8.42 -12.73
CA SER A 203 2.95 -7.87 -11.57
C SER A 203 2.04 -7.24 -10.54
N PHE A 204 2.61 -7.09 -9.35
CA PHE A 204 2.12 -6.25 -8.27
C PHE A 204 3.23 -5.30 -7.85
N THR A 205 2.94 -4.00 -7.82
CA THR A 205 3.90 -2.99 -7.35
C THR A 205 3.48 -2.51 -5.98
N ILE A 206 4.32 -2.76 -4.98
CA ILE A 206 4.08 -2.40 -3.59
C ILE A 206 4.30 -0.90 -3.45
N THR A 207 3.25 -0.17 -3.06
CA THR A 207 3.32 1.27 -2.79
C THR A 207 3.26 1.58 -1.30
N GLU A 208 2.81 0.62 -0.49
CA GLU A 208 2.63 0.78 0.94
C GLU A 208 2.91 -0.53 1.67
N PHE A 209 3.79 -0.48 2.68
CA PHE A 209 3.89 -1.50 3.71
C PHE A 209 4.48 -0.81 4.94
N SER A 210 3.61 -0.28 5.78
CA SER A 210 4.02 0.56 6.91
C SER A 210 3.07 0.43 8.08
N ASN A 211 3.61 0.71 9.26
CA ASN A 211 2.81 0.95 10.45
C ASN A 211 2.21 2.36 10.38
N VAL A 212 0.93 2.49 10.74
CA VAL A 212 0.22 3.76 10.81
C VAL A 212 -0.20 4.05 12.25
N GLN A 213 -0.19 5.33 12.64
CA GLN A 213 -0.52 5.76 14.01
C GLN A 213 -1.99 5.57 14.36
N TYR A 214 -2.87 5.77 13.38
CA TYR A 214 -4.31 5.67 13.53
C TYR A 214 -4.89 4.83 12.40
N SER A 215 -5.95 4.09 12.70
CA SER A 215 -6.65 3.32 11.68
C SER A 215 -7.24 4.26 10.62
N SER A 216 -7.09 3.88 9.36
CA SER A 216 -7.72 4.59 8.26
C SER A 216 -9.21 4.23 8.12
N ALA A 217 -9.62 3.12 8.74
CA ALA A 217 -11.01 2.67 8.78
C ALA A 217 -11.82 3.58 9.71
N LYS A 218 -12.86 4.19 9.16
CA LYS A 218 -13.80 5.06 9.88
C LYS A 218 -15.10 4.33 10.21
N GLY A 219 -15.45 3.31 9.42
CA GLY A 219 -16.74 2.64 9.49
C GLY A 219 -17.92 3.55 9.13
N GLY A 220 -19.15 3.09 9.40
CA GLY A 220 -20.36 3.86 9.10
C GLY A 220 -20.64 3.99 7.59
N ILE A 221 -20.04 3.12 6.78
CA ILE A 221 -20.23 3.07 5.33
C ILE A 221 -21.52 2.33 4.97
N LYS A 222 -22.18 2.76 3.90
CA LYS A 222 -23.41 2.12 3.42
C LYS A 222 -23.12 0.66 3.03
N GLY A 223 -23.95 -0.27 3.51
CA GLY A 223 -23.77 -1.70 3.25
C GLY A 223 -22.63 -2.34 4.06
N GLN A 224 -22.16 -1.68 5.12
CA GLN A 224 -21.11 -2.21 5.98
C GLN A 224 -21.50 -3.57 6.55
N ARG A 225 -20.60 -4.55 6.39
CA ARG A 225 -20.71 -5.88 7.00
C ARG A 225 -19.39 -6.27 7.62
N ILE A 226 -19.46 -6.85 8.80
CA ILE A 226 -18.30 -7.36 9.53
C ILE A 226 -18.46 -8.86 9.63
N VAL A 227 -17.61 -9.60 8.94
CA VAL A 227 -17.59 -11.06 8.97
C VAL A 227 -16.50 -11.56 9.90
N GLU A 228 -16.70 -12.72 10.54
CA GLU A 228 -15.74 -13.25 11.51
C GLU A 228 -14.79 -14.25 10.85
N TRP A 229 -13.50 -14.13 11.15
CA TRP A 229 -12.48 -15.12 10.77
C TRP A 229 -12.85 -16.52 11.29
N GLY A 230 -12.62 -17.54 10.47
CA GLY A 230 -12.82 -18.94 10.82
C GLY A 230 -14.29 -19.38 10.73
N LYS A 231 -15.16 -18.55 10.16
CA LYS A 231 -16.57 -18.87 9.91
C LYS A 231 -16.85 -18.94 8.41
N LYS A 232 -17.89 -19.70 8.04
CA LYS A 232 -18.47 -19.60 6.70
C LYS A 232 -19.25 -18.29 6.60
N TRP A 233 -19.05 -17.56 5.51
CA TRP A 233 -19.78 -16.32 5.25
C TRP A 233 -20.94 -16.61 4.30
N LYS A 234 -22.07 -15.93 4.50
CA LYS A 234 -23.26 -16.08 3.66
C LYS A 234 -23.57 -14.74 3.01
N ASN A 235 -23.94 -14.78 1.74
CA ASN A 235 -24.63 -13.64 1.12
C ASN A 235 -26.01 -13.50 1.78
N GLU A 236 -26.39 -12.27 2.09
CA GLU A 236 -27.75 -11.92 2.52
C GLU A 236 -28.70 -11.94 1.32
#